data_AF-A0A3N9NQ85-F1
#
_entry.id   AF-A0A3N9NQ85-F1
#
_cell.length_a   1.000
_cell.length_b   1.000
_cell.length_c   1.000
_cell.angle_alpha   90.00
_cell.angle_beta   90.00
_cell.angle_gamma   90.00
#
_symmetry.space_group_name_H-M   'P 1'
#
loop_
_entity.id
_entity.type
_entity.pdbx_description
1 polymer ?
#
loop_
_entity_poly.entity_id
_entity_poly.type
_entity_poly.pdbx_seq_one_letter_code
_entity_poly.pdbx_strand_id
1 'polypeptide(L)'
;MPAPLIAAALSAIAPKLAKRGLDLLSGVFRGALDKGTEEISELIEQKTGIDINDAADDKLTDEQWTKLKEFEFNYQSKLLEYRQQADAQALELEKVHQADRESARTMQVEAIKSKDKFIGRFIYYYATGITILTFGFIFFAAFFYDFNKSPNNARIIDTVLGFLLGVSLSAIIQYFFGSSAGSKAKDEKLAGMPQAGSGQIAGEVKK
;
A
#
# COMPACT_ATOMS: atom_id res chain seq x y z
N MET A 1 -31.34 11.24 -10.83
CA MET A 1 -30.12 10.44 -11.05
C MET A 1 -29.23 10.73 -9.87
N PRO A 2 -28.73 9.71 -9.15
CA PRO A 2 -27.85 9.92 -8.02
C PRO A 2 -26.60 10.67 -8.48
N ALA A 3 -26.11 11.60 -7.64
CA ALA A 3 -24.88 12.32 -7.96
C ALA A 3 -23.71 11.33 -7.94
N PRO A 4 -22.84 11.32 -8.96
CA PRO A 4 -21.73 10.38 -9.00
C PRO A 4 -20.80 10.63 -7.82
N LEU A 5 -20.41 9.55 -7.15
CA LEU A 5 -19.47 9.59 -6.04
C LEU A 5 -18.14 10.19 -6.51
N ILE A 6 -17.70 11.28 -5.89
CA ILE A 6 -16.50 11.98 -6.32
C ILE A 6 -15.29 11.33 -5.64
N ALA A 7 -14.34 10.80 -6.43
CA ALA A 7 -13.13 10.15 -5.91
C ALA A 7 -12.32 11.06 -4.95
N ALA A 8 -12.33 12.37 -5.17
CA ALA A 8 -11.71 13.34 -4.26
C ALA A 8 -12.45 13.47 -2.91
N ALA A 9 -13.77 13.34 -2.90
CA ALA A 9 -14.61 13.42 -1.70
C ALA A 9 -14.50 12.15 -0.84
N LEU A 10 -14.30 10.97 -1.45
CA LEU A 10 -14.20 9.67 -0.76
C LEU A 10 -13.19 9.69 0.42
N SER A 11 -12.01 10.27 0.19
CA SER A 11 -10.95 10.40 1.21
C SER A 11 -11.33 11.29 2.40
N ALA A 12 -12.27 12.22 2.21
CA ALA A 12 -12.78 13.13 3.23
C ALA A 12 -14.04 12.60 3.94
N ILE A 13 -14.83 11.74 3.29
CA ILE A 13 -16.06 11.15 3.84
C ILE A 13 -15.75 10.23 5.02
N ALA A 14 -14.84 9.27 4.85
CA ALA A 14 -14.52 8.27 5.88
C ALA A 14 -14.15 8.86 7.26
N PRO A 15 -13.23 9.85 7.38
CA PRO A 15 -12.90 10.42 8.69
C PRO A 15 -14.05 11.22 9.32
N LYS A 16 -14.96 11.79 8.51
CA LYS A 16 -16.13 12.52 9.01
C LYS A 16 -17.19 11.58 9.59
N LEU A 17 -17.43 10.46 8.90
CA LEU A 17 -18.29 9.38 9.39
C LEU A 17 -17.76 8.78 10.69
N ALA A 18 -16.47 8.49 10.78
CA ALA A 18 -15.82 7.97 11.99
C ALA A 18 -15.96 8.93 13.19
N LYS A 19 -15.75 10.24 12.97
CA LYS A 19 -15.91 11.26 14.04
C LYS A 19 -17.31 11.31 14.62
N ARG A 20 -18.33 10.90 13.86
CA ARG A 20 -19.73 10.86 14.28
C ARG A 20 -20.16 9.49 14.82
N GLY A 21 -19.24 8.52 14.87
CA GLY A 21 -19.46 7.16 15.38
C GLY A 21 -20.07 6.21 14.35
N LEU A 22 -19.98 6.52 13.05
CA LEU A 22 -20.44 5.64 11.97
C LEU A 22 -19.28 4.80 11.42
N ASP A 23 -18.84 3.82 12.19
CA ASP A 23 -17.60 3.06 11.95
C ASP A 23 -17.69 2.07 10.78
N LEU A 24 -18.89 1.54 10.49
CA LEU A 24 -19.10 0.60 9.40
C LEU A 24 -19.16 1.36 8.07
N LEU A 25 -19.92 2.45 8.01
CA LEU A 25 -19.95 3.33 6.86
C LEU A 25 -18.57 3.95 6.62
N SER A 26 -17.91 4.45 7.66
CA SER A 26 -16.53 4.94 7.57
C SER A 26 -15.59 3.89 6.99
N GLY A 27 -15.72 2.63 7.42
CA GLY A 27 -14.92 1.52 6.92
C GLY A 27 -15.10 1.27 5.42
N VAL A 28 -16.34 1.31 4.93
CA VAL A 28 -16.65 1.16 3.49
C VAL A 28 -16.00 2.27 2.67
N PHE A 29 -16.08 3.52 3.12
CA PHE A 29 -15.56 4.68 2.38
C PHE A 29 -14.05 4.95 2.60
N ARG A 30 -13.33 4.13 3.38
CA ARG A 30 -11.90 4.34 3.68
C ARG A 30 -10.97 3.93 2.52
N GLY A 31 -11.47 3.09 1.62
CA GLY A 31 -10.73 2.50 0.51
C GLY A 31 -10.70 3.36 -0.76
N ALA A 32 -10.34 2.73 -1.88
CA ALA A 32 -10.48 3.33 -3.20
C ALA A 32 -11.95 3.33 -3.63
N LEU A 33 -12.30 4.17 -4.62
CA LEU A 33 -13.61 4.11 -5.26
C LEU A 33 -13.74 2.78 -5.98
N ASP A 34 -14.68 1.97 -5.52
CA ASP A 34 -15.03 0.68 -6.10
C ASP A 34 -16.55 0.53 -6.23
N LYS A 35 -16.99 -0.55 -6.88
CA LYS A 35 -18.42 -0.85 -7.05
C LYS A 35 -19.17 -0.93 -5.72
N GLY A 36 -18.52 -1.35 -4.64
CA GLY A 36 -19.14 -1.44 -3.31
C GLY A 36 -19.43 -0.06 -2.73
N THR A 37 -18.48 0.88 -2.84
CA THR A 37 -18.68 2.27 -2.41
C THR A 37 -19.78 2.98 -3.21
N GLU A 38 -19.86 2.73 -4.52
CA GLU A 38 -20.94 3.24 -5.38
C GLU A 38 -22.30 2.66 -4.98
N GLU A 39 -22.41 1.33 -4.82
CA GLU A 39 -23.65 0.66 -4.42
C GLU A 39 -24.16 1.12 -3.05
N ILE A 40 -23.27 1.32 -2.07
CA ILE A 40 -23.66 1.81 -0.75
C ILE A 40 -24.05 3.29 -0.79
N SER A 41 -23.39 4.12 -1.60
CA SER A 41 -23.81 5.52 -1.81
C SER A 41 -25.20 5.61 -2.42
N GLU A 42 -25.47 4.84 -3.49
CA GLU A 42 -26.80 4.79 -4.10
C GLU A 42 -27.85 4.29 -3.11
N LEU A 43 -27.50 3.30 -2.27
CA LEU A 43 -28.42 2.77 -1.27
C LEU A 43 -28.74 3.79 -0.18
N ILE A 44 -27.74 4.58 0.26
CA ILE A 44 -27.94 5.69 1.21
C ILE A 44 -28.87 6.73 0.59
N GLU A 45 -28.63 7.16 -0.64
CA GLU A 45 -29.46 8.17 -1.31
C GLU A 45 -30.89 7.66 -1.50
N GLN A 46 -31.07 6.42 -1.96
CA GLN A 46 -32.40 5.84 -2.17
C GLN A 46 -33.22 5.66 -0.88
N LYS A 47 -32.56 5.35 0.24
CA LYS A 47 -33.25 5.03 1.51
C LYS A 47 -33.39 6.22 2.44
N THR A 48 -32.43 7.15 2.41
CA THR A 48 -32.38 8.29 3.32
C THR A 48 -32.60 9.63 2.61
N GLY A 49 -32.46 9.68 1.29
CA GLY A 49 -32.49 10.91 0.49
C GLY A 49 -31.24 11.77 0.68
N ILE A 50 -30.17 11.21 1.25
CA ILE A 50 -28.93 11.92 1.58
C ILE A 50 -27.89 11.61 0.51
N ASP A 51 -27.30 12.66 -0.06
CA ASP A 51 -26.09 12.54 -0.85
C ASP A 51 -24.89 12.40 0.09
N ILE A 52 -24.16 11.28 -0.01
CA ILE A 52 -23.01 11.03 0.86
C ILE A 52 -21.84 11.99 0.57
N ASN A 53 -21.79 12.60 -0.62
CA ASN A 53 -20.77 13.59 -0.96
C ASN A 53 -20.88 14.85 -0.07
N ASP A 54 -22.08 15.17 0.42
CA ASP A 54 -22.30 16.30 1.34
C ASP A 54 -21.60 16.11 2.70
N ALA A 55 -21.23 14.87 3.05
CA ALA A 55 -20.42 14.59 4.22
C ALA A 55 -18.98 15.14 4.11
N ALA A 56 -18.43 15.23 2.89
CA ALA A 56 -17.10 15.79 2.66
C ALA A 56 -17.08 17.31 2.87
N ASP A 57 -18.17 17.99 2.50
CA ASP A 57 -18.32 19.44 2.53
C ASP A 57 -18.96 19.98 3.83
N ASP A 58 -19.15 19.12 4.85
CA ASP A 58 -19.85 19.46 6.11
C ASP A 58 -21.26 20.05 5.90
N LYS A 59 -21.94 19.66 4.83
CA LYS A 59 -23.30 20.16 4.49
C LYS A 59 -24.43 19.38 5.15
N LEU A 60 -24.11 18.25 5.80
CA LEU A 60 -25.09 17.40 6.46
C LEU A 60 -25.60 18.00 7.77
N THR A 61 -26.92 18.09 7.91
CA THR A 61 -27.60 18.52 9.14
C THR A 61 -27.57 17.42 10.21
N ASP A 62 -27.78 17.79 11.48
CA ASP A 62 -27.81 16.80 12.58
C ASP A 62 -28.95 15.78 12.44
N GLU A 63 -30.06 16.15 11.80
CA GLU A 63 -31.14 15.20 11.44
C GLU A 63 -30.69 14.20 10.37
N GLN A 64 -29.95 14.65 9.36
CA GLN A 64 -29.38 13.77 8.33
C GLN A 64 -28.33 12.82 8.93
N TRP A 65 -27.51 13.30 9.87
CA TRP A 65 -26.59 12.45 10.63
C TRP A 65 -27.32 11.36 11.42
N THR A 66 -28.50 11.68 11.99
CA THR A 66 -29.31 10.71 12.72
C THR A 66 -29.87 9.64 11.77
N LYS A 67 -30.37 10.03 10.60
CA LYS A 67 -30.83 9.10 9.56
C LYS A 67 -29.71 8.19 9.04
N LEU A 68 -28.49 8.72 8.90
CA LEU A 68 -27.32 7.89 8.54
C LEU A 68 -26.99 6.85 9.61
N LYS A 69 -27.16 7.18 10.89
CA LYS A 69 -26.97 6.23 11.99
C LYS A 69 -28.03 5.13 11.98
N GLU A 70 -29.29 5.51 11.78
CA GLU A 70 -30.37 4.54 11.60
C GLU A 70 -30.14 3.65 10.39
N PHE A 71 -29.65 4.22 9.28
CA PHE A 71 -29.27 3.45 8.09
C PHE A 71 -28.16 2.45 8.41
N GLU A 72 -27.06 2.89 9.03
CA GLU A 72 -25.95 2.01 9.41
C GLU A 72 -26.43 0.86 10.31
N PHE A 73 -27.31 1.15 11.26
CA PHE A 73 -27.90 0.14 12.14
C PHE A 73 -28.78 -0.85 11.35
N ASN A 74 -29.67 -0.35 10.49
CA ASN A 74 -30.60 -1.18 9.72
C ASN A 74 -29.90 -2.05 8.66
N TYR A 75 -28.78 -1.58 8.12
CA TYR A 75 -28.01 -2.24 7.07
C TYR A 75 -26.68 -2.80 7.57
N GLN A 76 -26.52 -2.94 8.89
CA GLN A 76 -25.27 -3.37 9.52
C GLN A 76 -24.71 -4.66 8.92
N SER A 77 -25.55 -5.67 8.69
CA SER A 77 -25.13 -6.95 8.10
C SER A 77 -24.58 -6.77 6.69
N LYS A 78 -25.30 -6.04 5.85
CA LYS A 78 -24.89 -5.75 4.46
C LYS A 78 -23.58 -4.96 4.42
N LEU A 79 -23.44 -3.92 5.26
CA LEU A 79 -22.20 -3.14 5.37
C LEU A 79 -21.02 -4.00 5.84
N LEU A 80 -21.26 -4.91 6.78
CA LEU A 80 -20.24 -5.84 7.28
C LEU A 80 -19.81 -6.83 6.19
N GLU A 81 -20.74 -7.36 5.40
CA GLU A 81 -20.45 -8.25 4.28
C GLU A 81 -19.59 -7.57 3.22
N TYR A 82 -19.92 -6.33 2.80
CA TYR A 82 -19.07 -5.58 1.86
C TYR A 82 -17.66 -5.39 2.40
N ARG A 83 -17.53 -5.02 3.67
CA ARG A 83 -16.22 -4.85 4.29
C ARG A 83 -15.42 -6.14 4.28
N GLN A 84 -16.04 -7.27 4.63
CA GLN A 84 -15.38 -8.57 4.57
C GLN A 84 -14.95 -8.94 3.15
N GLN A 85 -15.77 -8.64 2.15
CA GLN A 85 -15.43 -8.87 0.74
C GLN A 85 -14.25 -8.00 0.29
N ALA A 86 -14.26 -6.71 0.63
CA ALA A 86 -13.17 -5.79 0.31
C ALA A 86 -11.85 -6.23 0.97
N ASP A 87 -11.90 -6.61 2.26
CA ASP A 87 -10.74 -7.13 2.99
C ASP A 87 -10.24 -8.46 2.40
N ALA A 88 -11.16 -9.35 1.98
CA ALA A 88 -10.81 -10.61 1.34
C ALA A 88 -10.12 -10.40 -0.03
N GLN A 89 -10.64 -9.48 -0.85
CA GLN A 89 -10.01 -9.11 -2.13
C GLN A 89 -8.63 -8.49 -1.93
N ALA A 90 -8.48 -7.60 -0.94
CA ALA A 90 -7.19 -7.01 -0.60
C ALA A 90 -6.17 -8.09 -0.17
N LEU A 91 -6.60 -9.06 0.64
CA LEU A 91 -5.78 -10.19 1.05
C LEU A 91 -5.41 -11.10 -0.13
N GLU A 92 -6.36 -11.38 -1.03
CA GLU A 92 -6.13 -12.18 -2.23
C GLU A 92 -5.12 -11.51 -3.15
N LEU A 93 -5.26 -10.21 -3.40
CA LEU A 93 -4.30 -9.42 -4.16
C LEU A 93 -2.90 -9.48 -3.54
N GLU A 94 -2.81 -9.34 -2.21
CA GLU A 94 -1.53 -9.49 -1.50
C GLU A 94 -0.96 -10.90 -1.66
N LYS A 95 -1.77 -11.95 -1.57
CA LYS A 95 -1.33 -13.33 -1.81
C LYS A 95 -0.80 -13.52 -3.24
N VAL A 96 -1.47 -12.97 -4.25
CA VAL A 96 -1.01 -13.00 -5.65
C VAL A 96 0.36 -12.31 -5.76
N HIS A 97 0.51 -11.12 -5.18
CA HIS A 97 1.81 -10.43 -5.17
C HIS A 97 2.90 -11.19 -4.42
N GLN A 98 2.57 -11.89 -3.33
CA GLN A 98 3.54 -12.72 -2.62
C GLN A 98 3.92 -13.97 -3.42
N ALA A 99 2.95 -14.63 -4.08
CA ALA A 99 3.19 -15.78 -4.93
C ALA A 99 4.08 -15.43 -6.13
N ASP A 100 3.91 -14.24 -6.74
CA ASP A 100 4.78 -13.75 -7.79
C ASP A 100 6.24 -13.57 -7.31
N ARG A 101 6.42 -12.99 -6.12
CA ARG A 101 7.76 -12.87 -5.49
C ARG A 101 8.36 -14.23 -5.13
N GLU A 102 7.53 -15.18 -4.68
CA GLU A 102 7.96 -16.54 -4.36
C GLU A 102 8.40 -17.31 -5.61
N SER A 103 7.66 -17.17 -6.70
CA SER A 103 8.02 -17.71 -8.02
C SER A 103 9.39 -17.17 -8.48
N ALA A 104 9.61 -15.85 -8.38
CA ALA A 104 10.89 -15.24 -8.71
C ALA A 104 12.06 -15.76 -7.85
N ARG A 105 11.83 -15.97 -6.54
CA ARG A 105 12.83 -16.58 -5.64
C ARG A 105 13.10 -18.03 -5.99
N THR A 106 12.07 -18.79 -6.36
CA THR A 106 12.20 -20.19 -6.76
C THR A 106 13.07 -20.30 -8.01
N MET A 107 12.83 -19.44 -9.01
CA MET A 107 13.67 -19.33 -10.21
C MET A 107 15.13 -19.00 -9.86
N GLN A 108 15.36 -18.10 -8.89
CA GLN A 108 16.73 -17.79 -8.44
C GLN A 108 17.41 -18.99 -7.76
N VAL A 109 16.67 -19.75 -6.93
CA VAL A 109 17.18 -20.96 -6.29
C VAL A 109 17.54 -22.02 -7.33
N GLU A 110 16.70 -22.20 -8.35
CA GLU A 110 16.97 -23.10 -9.47
C GLU A 110 18.18 -22.66 -10.29
N ALA A 111 18.31 -21.36 -10.57
CA ALA A 111 19.45 -20.77 -11.26
C ALA A 111 20.77 -21.03 -10.52
N ILE A 112 20.79 -20.88 -9.19
CA ILE A 112 21.97 -21.16 -8.34
C ILE A 112 22.30 -22.65 -8.29
N LYS A 113 21.28 -23.53 -8.30
CA LYS A 113 21.47 -24.99 -8.33
C LYS A 113 21.91 -25.52 -9.69
N SER A 114 21.73 -24.74 -10.75
CA SER A 114 22.15 -25.14 -12.10
C SER A 114 23.67 -25.36 -12.17
N LYS A 115 24.10 -26.27 -13.05
CA LYS A 115 25.54 -26.56 -13.24
C LYS A 115 26.29 -25.40 -13.93
N ASP A 116 25.56 -24.47 -14.53
CA ASP A 116 26.12 -23.30 -15.17
C ASP A 116 26.41 -22.20 -14.13
N LYS A 117 27.69 -21.99 -13.86
CA LYS A 117 28.17 -20.98 -12.91
C LYS A 117 27.86 -19.56 -13.35
N PHE A 118 27.64 -19.32 -14.64
CA PHE A 118 27.28 -17.99 -15.14
C PHE A 118 25.86 -17.62 -14.71
N ILE A 119 24.90 -18.53 -14.91
CA ILE A 119 23.49 -18.33 -14.56
C ILE A 119 23.33 -18.11 -13.05
N GLY A 120 23.94 -18.97 -12.23
CA GLY A 120 23.86 -18.86 -10.77
C GLY A 120 24.54 -17.62 -10.18
N ARG A 121 25.46 -16.98 -10.92
CA ARG A 121 26.21 -15.80 -10.46
C ARG A 121 25.86 -14.51 -11.19
N PHE A 122 24.99 -14.57 -12.19
CA PHE A 122 24.63 -13.43 -13.02
C PHE A 122 24.17 -12.23 -12.17
N ILE A 123 23.40 -12.47 -11.11
CA ILE A 123 22.92 -11.40 -10.23
C ILE A 123 24.05 -10.64 -9.54
N TYR A 124 25.13 -11.34 -9.16
CA TYR A 124 26.31 -10.73 -8.55
C TYR A 124 27.11 -9.97 -9.60
N TYR A 125 27.27 -10.53 -10.81
CA TYR A 125 27.94 -9.82 -11.90
C TYR A 125 27.19 -8.55 -12.32
N TYR A 126 25.87 -8.62 -12.39
CA TYR A 126 25.02 -7.46 -12.67
C TYR A 126 25.17 -6.39 -11.58
N ALA A 127 25.04 -6.79 -10.31
CA ALA A 127 25.16 -5.87 -9.18
C ALA A 127 26.56 -5.22 -9.12
N THR A 128 27.62 -6.01 -9.26
CA THR A 128 29.00 -5.52 -9.32
C THR A 128 29.23 -4.61 -10.52
N GLY A 129 28.70 -4.96 -11.70
CA GLY A 129 28.81 -4.16 -12.92
C GLY A 129 28.18 -2.78 -12.76
N ILE A 130 26.92 -2.72 -12.32
CA ILE A 130 26.23 -1.45 -12.08
C ILE A 130 26.92 -0.64 -10.97
N THR A 131 27.40 -1.29 -9.90
CA THR A 131 28.12 -0.62 -8.81
C THR A 131 29.42 0.00 -9.31
N ILE A 132 30.23 -0.74 -10.06
CA ILE A 132 31.49 -0.24 -10.64
C ILE A 132 31.23 0.90 -11.61
N LEU A 133 30.23 0.79 -12.49
CA LEU A 133 29.87 1.87 -13.42
C LEU A 133 29.40 3.12 -12.68
N THR A 134 28.61 2.96 -11.61
CA THR A 134 28.14 4.07 -10.78
C THR A 134 29.29 4.78 -10.09
N PHE A 135 30.15 4.04 -9.39
CA PHE A 135 31.33 4.62 -8.74
C PHE A 135 32.34 5.18 -9.75
N GLY A 136 32.47 4.57 -10.92
CA GLY A 136 33.29 5.08 -12.01
C GLY A 136 32.78 6.42 -12.55
N PHE A 137 31.47 6.57 -12.73
CA PHE A 137 30.85 7.84 -13.11
C PHE A 137 31.04 8.90 -12.02
N ILE A 138 30.82 8.56 -10.75
CA ILE A 138 31.04 9.47 -9.62
C ILE A 138 32.50 9.93 -9.58
N PHE A 139 33.45 8.99 -9.73
CA PHE A 139 34.87 9.30 -9.72
C PHE A 139 35.26 10.21 -10.89
N PHE A 140 34.77 9.94 -12.10
CA PHE A 140 35.00 10.80 -13.25
C PHE A 140 34.42 12.21 -13.05
N ALA A 141 33.18 12.30 -12.60
CA ALA A 141 32.51 13.57 -12.32
C ALA A 141 33.23 14.37 -11.22
N ALA A 142 33.69 13.72 -10.15
CA ALA A 142 34.30 14.39 -9.01
C ALA A 142 35.75 14.85 -9.26
N PHE A 143 36.54 14.08 -10.00
CA PHE A 143 37.99 14.32 -10.11
C PHE A 143 38.46 14.81 -11.49
N PHE A 144 37.73 14.50 -12.56
CA PHE A 144 38.18 14.81 -13.93
C PHE A 144 37.33 15.88 -14.62
N TYR A 145 36.10 16.11 -14.17
CA TYR A 145 35.20 17.06 -14.81
C TYR A 145 35.35 18.47 -14.24
N ASP A 146 35.59 19.45 -15.10
CA ASP A 146 35.66 20.87 -14.73
C ASP A 146 34.29 21.53 -14.91
N PHE A 147 33.57 21.67 -13.81
CA PHE A 147 32.21 22.21 -13.78
C PHE A 147 32.12 23.68 -14.20
N ASN A 148 33.22 24.43 -14.18
CA ASN A 148 33.22 25.84 -14.56
C ASN A 148 33.19 26.06 -16.07
N LYS A 149 33.59 25.05 -16.86
CA LYS A 149 33.68 25.16 -18.33
C LYS A 149 32.35 24.95 -19.06
N SER A 150 31.38 24.27 -18.43
CA SER A 150 30.06 24.05 -19.04
C SER A 150 28.97 23.89 -17.97
N PRO A 151 28.25 24.98 -17.64
CA PRO A 151 27.22 24.98 -16.59
C PRO A 151 26.03 24.06 -16.89
N ASN A 152 25.68 23.86 -18.17
CA ASN A 152 24.56 23.01 -18.56
C ASN A 152 24.84 21.53 -18.28
N ASN A 153 26.08 21.10 -18.48
CA ASN A 153 26.52 19.74 -18.20
C ASN A 153 26.57 19.45 -16.69
N ALA A 154 26.88 20.45 -15.86
CA ALA A 154 26.87 20.31 -14.40
C ALA A 154 25.49 19.85 -13.89
N ARG A 155 24.42 20.48 -14.38
CA ARG A 155 23.04 20.10 -14.02
C ARG A 155 22.67 18.68 -14.45
N ILE A 156 23.13 18.26 -15.63
CA ILE A 156 22.90 16.89 -16.12
C ILE A 156 23.63 15.89 -15.21
N ILE A 157 24.88 16.17 -14.87
CA ILE A 157 25.69 15.34 -13.98
C ILE A 157 25.02 15.22 -12.61
N ASP A 158 24.57 16.32 -12.00
CA ASP A 158 23.88 16.30 -10.70
C ASP A 158 22.59 15.46 -10.74
N THR A 159 21.83 15.57 -11.83
CA THR A 159 20.61 14.78 -12.02
C THR A 159 20.92 13.29 -12.13
N VAL A 160 21.95 12.93 -12.90
CA VAL A 160 22.39 11.54 -13.06
C VAL A 160 22.96 11.00 -11.75
N LEU A 161 23.75 11.79 -11.01
CA LEU A 161 24.27 11.42 -9.70
C LEU A 161 23.13 11.15 -8.71
N GLY A 162 22.16 12.05 -8.63
CA GLY A 162 20.98 11.88 -7.79
C GLY A 162 20.20 10.61 -8.14
N PHE A 163 20.01 10.32 -9.43
CA PHE A 163 19.36 9.11 -9.89
C PHE A 163 20.16 7.83 -9.57
N LEU A 164 21.46 7.82 -9.82
CA LEU A 164 22.32 6.66 -9.57
C LEU A 164 22.38 6.32 -8.08
N LEU A 165 22.53 7.32 -7.22
CA LEU A 165 22.57 7.12 -5.77
C LEU A 165 21.17 6.76 -5.21
N GLY A 166 20.14 7.51 -5.61
CA GLY A 166 18.80 7.39 -5.03
C GLY A 166 18.00 6.19 -5.54
N VAL A 167 18.09 5.88 -6.84
CA VAL A 167 17.30 4.81 -7.47
C VAL A 167 18.14 3.56 -7.62
N SER A 168 19.26 3.65 -8.34
CA SER A 168 20.01 2.45 -8.76
C SER A 168 20.68 1.75 -7.59
N LEU A 169 21.45 2.48 -6.77
CA LEU A 169 22.14 1.91 -5.61
C LEU A 169 21.15 1.43 -4.55
N SER A 170 20.10 2.21 -4.30
CA SER A 170 19.01 1.83 -3.40
C SER A 170 18.31 0.55 -3.85
N ALA A 171 18.02 0.38 -5.14
CA ALA A 171 17.39 -0.83 -5.67
C ALA A 171 18.28 -2.07 -5.48
N ILE A 172 19.59 -1.95 -5.70
CA ILE A 172 20.55 -3.04 -5.45
C ILE A 172 20.56 -3.41 -3.96
N ILE A 173 20.68 -2.44 -3.06
CA ILE A 173 20.67 -2.68 -1.62
C ILE A 173 19.36 -3.34 -1.18
N GLN A 174 18.22 -2.84 -1.63
CA GLN A 174 16.91 -3.41 -1.33
C GLN A 174 16.73 -4.84 -1.87
N TYR A 175 17.34 -5.15 -3.01
CA TYR A 175 17.32 -6.50 -3.56
C TYR A 175 18.08 -7.50 -2.66
N PHE A 176 19.28 -7.14 -2.19
CA PHE A 176 20.12 -8.06 -1.41
C PHE A 176 19.76 -8.10 0.09
N PHE A 177 19.38 -6.97 0.68
CA PHE A 177 19.12 -6.85 2.12
C PHE A 177 17.63 -6.75 2.46
N GLY A 178 16.77 -6.69 1.44
CA GLY A 178 15.35 -6.45 1.61
C GLY A 178 15.03 -4.96 1.79
N SER A 179 13.79 -4.59 1.46
CA SER A 179 13.27 -3.25 1.71
C SER A 179 12.81 -3.13 3.17
N SER A 180 13.33 -2.15 3.91
CA SER A 180 12.81 -1.80 5.25
C SER A 180 11.31 -1.45 5.25
N ALA A 181 10.74 -1.05 4.10
CA ALA A 181 9.31 -0.79 3.97
C ALA A 181 8.46 -2.07 4.05
N GLY A 182 9.00 -3.21 3.61
CA GLY A 182 8.32 -4.51 3.71
C GLY A 182 8.21 -5.01 5.15
N SER A 183 9.19 -4.68 6.01
CA SER A 183 9.12 -5.00 7.45
C SER A 183 8.10 -4.11 8.15
N LYS A 184 8.14 -2.79 7.90
CA LYS A 184 7.16 -1.84 8.47
C LYS A 184 5.72 -2.15 8.08
N ALA A 185 5.46 -2.48 6.82
CA ALA A 185 4.12 -2.84 6.36
C ALA A 185 3.59 -4.15 7.01
N LYS A 186 4.48 -5.09 7.37
CA LYS A 186 4.11 -6.27 8.16
C LYS A 186 3.84 -5.92 9.61
N ASP A 187 4.69 -5.09 10.21
CA ASP A 187 4.56 -4.65 11.60
C ASP A 187 3.28 -3.83 11.81
N GLU A 188 2.90 -2.96 10.86
CA GLU A 188 1.65 -2.20 10.88
C GLU A 188 0.42 -3.08 10.71
N LYS A 189 0.47 -4.09 9.83
CA LYS A 189 -0.63 -5.07 9.68
C LYS A 189 -0.80 -5.94 10.93
N LEU A 190 0.29 -6.31 11.59
CA LEU A 190 0.27 -7.07 12.85
C LEU A 190 -0.22 -6.21 14.03
N ALA A 191 0.14 -4.92 14.06
CA ALA A 191 -0.36 -3.96 15.06
C ALA A 191 -1.85 -3.65 14.88
N GLY A 192 -2.38 -3.76 13.65
CA GLY A 192 -3.80 -3.58 13.33
C GLY A 192 -4.69 -4.81 13.57
N MET A 193 -4.12 -6.00 13.83
CA MET A 193 -4.88 -7.19 14.20
C MET A 193 -5.18 -7.18 15.71
N PRO A 194 -6.44 -7.16 16.15
CA PRO A 194 -6.75 -7.35 17.57
C PRO A 194 -6.25 -8.73 17.98
N GLN A 195 -5.33 -8.76 18.96
CA GLN A 195 -4.71 -9.97 19.44
C GLN A 195 -5.79 -10.98 19.86
N ALA A 196 -5.97 -12.02 19.07
CA ALA A 196 -6.80 -13.15 19.42
C ALA A 196 -6.11 -13.92 20.55
N GLY A 197 -6.51 -13.60 21.79
CA GLY A 197 -6.49 -14.44 22.98
C GLY A 197 -5.32 -15.41 23.14
N SER A 198 -4.18 -14.94 23.64
CA SER A 198 -3.29 -15.77 24.44
C SER A 198 -3.90 -16.00 25.82
N GLY A 199 -5.00 -16.75 25.86
CA GLY A 199 -5.73 -17.14 27.06
C GLY A 199 -5.60 -18.64 27.29
N GLN A 200 -4.83 -19.00 28.32
CA GLN A 200 -4.98 -20.22 29.12
C GLN A 200 -4.76 -21.56 28.41
N ILE A 201 -3.52 -22.06 28.47
CA ILE A 201 -3.27 -23.50 28.65
C ILE A 201 -2.45 -23.65 29.94
N ALA A 202 -3.10 -23.37 31.08
CA ALA A 202 -2.69 -23.86 32.38
C ALA A 202 -3.52 -25.11 32.67
N GLY A 203 -3.12 -26.23 32.06
CA GLY A 203 -3.67 -27.55 32.31
C GLY A 203 -2.67 -28.37 33.11
N GLU A 204 -3.08 -28.76 34.31
CA GLU A 204 -2.39 -29.58 35.28
C GLU A 204 -1.61 -30.77 34.68
N VAL A 205 -0.35 -30.94 35.09
CA VAL A 205 0.27 -32.27 35.16
C VAL A 205 0.78 -32.46 36.57
N LYS A 206 -0.08 -33.03 37.40
CA LYS A 206 0.24 -33.56 38.72
C LYS A 206 0.64 -35.03 38.55
N LYS A 207 1.89 -35.35 38.87
CA LYS A 207 2.31 -36.66 39.39
C LYS A 207 3.36 -36.43 40.44
#